data_AF-A8ZMI0-F1
#
_entry.id   AF-A8ZMI0-F1
#
_cell.length_a   1.000
_cell.length_b   1.000
_cell.length_c   1.000
_cell.angle_alpha   90.00
_cell.angle_beta   90.00
_cell.angle_gamma   90.00
#
_symmetry.space_group_name_H-M   'P 1'
#
loop_
_entity.id
_entity.type
_entity.pdbx_description
1 polymer ?
#
loop_
_entity_poly.entity_id
_entity_poly.type
_entity_poly.pdbx_seq_one_letter_code
_entity_poly.pdbx_strand_id
1 'polypeptide(L)'
;MVLEVVSGQRTPTETCRAHKIHMSVLSRWRNEFLKQAYRAFGTQEVNDKASERIAELERMIGRLTMELEVAKKASDMWNLNENMKW
;
A
#
# COMPACT_ATOMS: atom_id res chain seq x y z
N MET A 1 -11.99 14.65 -17.93
CA MET A 1 -10.80 15.46 -18.31
C MET A 1 -9.70 14.64 -18.99
N VAL A 2 -8.82 13.92 -18.27
CA VAL A 2 -7.67 13.21 -18.90
C VAL A 2 -8.15 12.06 -19.80
N LEU A 3 -9.19 11.34 -19.38
CA LEU A 3 -9.80 10.29 -20.20
C LEU A 3 -10.37 10.84 -21.51
N GLU A 4 -11.00 12.02 -21.51
CA GLU A 4 -11.53 12.68 -22.71
C GLU A 4 -10.43 13.02 -23.73
N VAL A 5 -9.24 13.36 -23.25
CA VAL A 5 -8.07 13.64 -24.10
C VAL A 5 -7.46 12.34 -24.64
N VAL A 6 -7.40 11.30 -23.81
CA VAL A 6 -6.86 9.99 -24.21
C VAL A 6 -7.82 9.25 -25.16
N SER A 7 -9.13 9.41 -24.97
CA SER A 7 -10.18 8.84 -25.83
C SER A 7 -10.43 9.64 -27.11
N GLY A 8 -9.78 10.80 -27.27
CA GLY A 8 -9.95 11.68 -28.43
C GLY A 8 -11.27 12.47 -28.47
N GLN A 9 -12.07 12.43 -27.39
CA GLN A 9 -13.32 13.18 -27.28
C GLN A 9 -13.12 14.70 -27.19
N ARG A 10 -11.97 15.15 -26.67
CA ARG A 10 -11.59 16.57 -26.64
C ARG A 10 -10.12 16.75 -26.90
N THR A 11 -9.77 17.85 -27.55
CA THR A 11 -8.36 18.21 -27.75
C THR A 11 -7.72 18.65 -26.42
N PRO A 12 -6.39 18.52 -26.28
CA PRO A 12 -5.68 19.00 -25.10
C PRO A 12 -5.89 20.50 -24.83
N THR A 13 -5.98 21.30 -25.88
CA THR A 13 -6.18 22.76 -25.83
C THR A 13 -7.58 23.14 -25.35
N GLU A 14 -8.63 22.47 -25.84
CA GLU A 14 -9.99 22.64 -25.33
C GLU A 14 -10.10 22.25 -23.86
N THR A 15 -9.46 21.15 -23.48
CA THR A 15 -9.44 20.65 -22.10
C THR A 15 -8.73 21.63 -21.16
N CYS A 16 -7.60 22.20 -21.57
CA CYS A 16 -6.89 23.21 -20.79
C CYS A 16 -7.74 24.47 -20.57
N ARG A 17 -8.49 24.90 -21.58
CA ARG A 17 -9.39 26.06 -21.49
C ARG A 17 -10.60 25.79 -20.61
N ALA A 18 -11.27 24.66 -20.81
CA ALA A 18 -12.47 24.27 -20.08
C ALA A 18 -12.20 24.12 -18.57
N HIS A 19 -11.04 23.59 -18.21
CA HIS A 19 -10.67 23.32 -16.82
C HIS A 19 -9.70 24.35 -16.22
N LYS A 20 -9.33 25.39 -16.97
CA LYS A 20 -8.36 26.43 -16.57
C LYS A 20 -7.06 25.86 -16.02
N ILE A 21 -6.53 24.83 -16.69
CA ILE A 21 -5.27 24.19 -16.31
C ILE A 21 -4.19 24.45 -17.34
N HIS A 22 -2.94 24.49 -16.88
CA HIS A 22 -1.78 24.63 -17.77
C HIS A 22 -1.48 23.31 -18.50
N MET A 23 -0.97 23.41 -19.73
CA MET A 23 -0.65 22.25 -20.58
C MET A 23 0.35 21.29 -19.93
N SER A 24 1.29 21.80 -19.13
CA SER A 24 2.25 20.97 -18.39
C SER A 24 1.58 20.06 -17.34
N VAL A 25 0.52 20.57 -16.68
CA VAL A 25 -0.26 19.79 -15.70
C VAL A 25 -1.05 18.69 -16.42
N LEU A 26 -1.69 19.03 -17.53
CA LEU A 26 -2.43 18.05 -18.34
C LEU A 26 -1.51 16.95 -18.88
N SER A 27 -0.32 17.30 -19.38
CA SER A 27 0.67 16.34 -19.87
C SER A 27 1.16 15.40 -18.77
N ARG A 28 1.47 15.95 -17.58
CA ARG A 28 1.83 15.13 -16.41
C ARG A 28 0.72 14.16 -16.04
N TRP A 29 -0.52 14.63 -15.95
CA TRP A 29 -1.66 13.76 -15.60
C TRP A 29 -1.95 12.70 -16.65
N ARG A 30 -1.79 13.02 -17.95
CA ARG A 30 -1.89 12.02 -19.03
C ARG A 30 -0.85 10.92 -18.87
N ASN A 31 0.41 11.27 -18.59
CA ASN A 31 1.46 10.29 -18.36
C ASN A 31 1.21 9.44 -17.12
N GLU A 32 0.80 10.05 -16.01
CA GLU A 32 0.45 9.32 -14.79
C GLU A 32 -0.74 8.37 -15.02
N PHE A 33 -1.77 8.83 -15.75
CA PHE A 33 -2.92 8.01 -16.09
C PHE A 33 -2.51 6.78 -16.92
N LEU A 34 -1.69 6.96 -17.96
CA LEU A 34 -1.23 5.83 -18.78
C LEU A 34 -0.31 4.88 -18.02
N LYS A 35 0.57 5.40 -17.15
CA LYS A 35 1.42 4.57 -16.28
C LYS A 35 0.61 3.74 -15.29
N GLN A 36 -0.50 4.28 -14.80
CA GLN A 36 -1.33 3.63 -13.78
C GLN A 36 -2.55 2.92 -14.38
N ALA A 37 -2.80 3.05 -15.69
CA ALA A 37 -3.97 2.50 -16.37
C ALA A 37 -4.11 0.98 -16.16
N TYR A 38 -2.98 0.26 -16.14
CA TYR A 38 -2.97 -1.20 -15.90
C TYR A 38 -3.60 -1.58 -14.54
N ARG A 39 -3.55 -0.68 -13.54
CA ARG A 39 -4.13 -0.92 -12.21
C ARG A 39 -5.65 -0.91 -12.24
N ALA A 40 -6.26 -0.11 -13.11
CA ALA A 40 -7.71 -0.08 -13.28
C ALA A 40 -8.26 -1.39 -13.90
N PHE A 41 -7.41 -2.12 -14.63
CA PHE A 41 -7.70 -3.45 -15.15
C PHE A 41 -7.16 -4.58 -14.26
N GLY A 42 -6.53 -4.25 -13.13
CA GLY A 42 -6.15 -5.23 -12.12
C GLY A 42 -7.41 -5.80 -11.48
N THR A 43 -7.59 -7.12 -11.56
CA THR A 43 -8.75 -7.79 -10.98
C THR A 43 -8.81 -7.50 -9.48
N GLN A 44 -9.96 -7.01 -9.00
CA GLN A 44 -10.23 -6.77 -7.57
C GLN A 44 -9.78 -7.95 -6.69
N GLU A 45 -9.95 -9.19 -7.18
CA GLU A 45 -9.53 -10.43 -6.52
C GLU A 45 -8.03 -10.51 -6.18
N VAL A 46 -7.15 -9.90 -6.99
CA VAL A 46 -5.70 -9.90 -6.70
C VAL A 46 -5.39 -8.99 -5.52
N ASN A 47 -6.12 -7.88 -5.40
CA ASN A 47 -5.99 -6.95 -4.28
C ASN A 47 -6.57 -7.56 -3.00
N ASP A 48 -7.69 -8.26 -3.11
CA ASP A 48 -8.34 -8.92 -1.97
C ASP A 48 -7.49 -10.07 -1.41
N LYS A 49 -6.94 -10.94 -2.27
CA LYS A 49 -6.03 -12.02 -1.83
C LYS A 49 -4.74 -11.48 -1.21
N ALA A 50 -4.19 -10.40 -1.77
CA ALA A 50 -3.02 -9.74 -1.19
C ALA A 50 -3.35 -9.16 0.19
N SER A 51 -4.50 -8.50 0.32
CA SER A 51 -4.96 -7.92 1.59
C SER A 51 -5.24 -8.99 2.65
N GLU A 52 -5.86 -10.11 2.28
CA GLU A 52 -6.06 -11.26 3.17
C GLU A 52 -4.74 -11.83 3.66
N ARG A 53 -3.77 -12.00 2.76
CA ARG A 53 -2.44 -12.50 3.12
C ARG A 53 -1.70 -11.54 4.04
N ILE A 54 -1.83 -10.22 3.81
CA ILE A 54 -1.27 -9.19 4.69
C ILE A 54 -1.87 -9.31 6.09
N ALA A 55 -3.20 -9.37 6.20
CA ALA A 55 -3.88 -9.49 7.49
C ALA A 55 -3.50 -10.78 8.25
N GLU A 56 -3.31 -11.89 7.53
CA GLU A 56 -2.83 -13.15 8.12
C GLU A 56 -1.41 -13.02 8.69
N LEU A 57 -0.51 -12.38 7.92
CA LEU A 57 0.87 -12.14 8.33
C LEU A 57 0.94 -11.20 9.54
N GLU A 58 0.16 -10.13 9.55
CA GLU A 58 0.08 -9.20 10.69
C GLU A 58 -0.37 -9.92 11.97
N ARG A 59 -1.38 -10.80 11.87
CA ARG A 59 -1.81 -11.63 13.02
C ARG A 59 -0.72 -12.59 13.48
N MET A 60 0.03 -13.18 12.56
CA MET A 60 1.13 -14.09 12.89
C MET A 60 2.27 -13.36 13.59
N ILE A 61 2.64 -12.17 13.11
CA ILE A 61 3.64 -11.32 13.76
C ILE A 61 3.22 -11.01 15.19
N GLY A 62 1.96 -10.59 15.40
CA GLY A 62 1.45 -10.30 16.75
C GLY A 62 1.55 -11.49 17.71
N ARG A 63 1.23 -12.71 17.26
CA ARG A 63 1.39 -13.93 18.06
C ARG A 63 2.86 -14.20 18.40
N LEU A 64 3.73 -14.15 17.40
CA LEU A 64 5.16 -14.40 17.59
C LEU A 64 5.80 -13.36 18.53
N THR A 65 5.39 -12.10 18.47
CA THR A 65 5.84 -11.06 19.40
C THR A 65 5.45 -11.40 20.83
N MET A 66 4.20 -11.83 21.05
CA MET A 66 3.73 -12.22 22.39
C MET A 66 4.46 -13.46 22.92
N GLU A 67 4.63 -14.49 22.10
CA GLU A 67 5.40 -15.69 22.46
C GLU A 67 6.84 -15.35 22.85
N LEU A 68 7.47 -14.45 22.09
CA LEU A 68 8.83 -13.99 22.34
C LEU A 68 8.93 -13.19 23.64
N GLU A 69 7.96 -12.33 23.95
CA GLU A 69 7.92 -11.63 25.24
C GLU A 69 7.78 -12.58 26.42
N VAL A 70 6.93 -13.61 26.30
CA VAL A 70 6.76 -14.64 27.34
C VAL A 70 8.06 -15.43 27.53
N ALA A 71 8.69 -15.86 26.44
CA ALA A 71 9.94 -16.60 26.47
C ALA A 71 11.07 -15.78 27.13
N LYS A 72 11.18 -14.49 26.80
CA LYS A 72 12.13 -13.57 27.43
C LYS A 72 11.89 -13.46 28.94
N LYS A 73 10.66 -13.17 29.36
CA LYS A 73 10.31 -13.07 30.79
C LYS A 73 10.61 -14.37 31.54
N ALA A 74 10.32 -15.52 30.93
CA ALA A 74 10.65 -16.82 31.52
C ALA A 74 12.17 -16.93 31.72
N SER A 75 12.97 -16.68 30.68
CA SER A 75 14.43 -16.71 30.76
C SER A 75 14.98 -15.76 31.83
N ASP A 76 14.44 -14.55 31.92
CA ASP A 76 14.86 -13.57 32.94
C ASP A 76 14.58 -14.08 34.35
N MET A 77 13.41 -14.69 34.59
CA MET A 77 13.08 -15.31 35.89
C MET A 77 14.01 -16.48 36.23
N TRP A 78 14.36 -17.32 35.25
CA TRP A 78 15.32 -18.41 35.45
C TRP A 78 16.70 -17.87 35.87
N ASN A 79 17.21 -16.84 35.18
CA ASN A 79 18.48 -16.20 35.50
C ASN A 79 18.48 -15.51 36.88
N LEU A 80 17.36 -14.87 37.26
CA LEU A 80 17.19 -14.26 38.58
C LEU A 80 17.22 -15.32 39.71
N ASN A 81 16.55 -16.44 39.52
CA ASN A 81 16.52 -17.54 40.49
C ASN A 81 17.89 -18.22 40.65
N GLU A 82 18.67 -18.32 39.57
CA GLU A 82 20.03 -18.87 39.62
C GLU A 82 21.00 -17.95 40.37
N ASN A 83 20.89 -16.63 40.18
CA ASN A 83 21.71 -15.66 40.91
C ASN A 83 21.37 -15.56 42.41
N MET A 84 20.17 -15.96 42.83
CA MET A 84 19.72 -15.96 44.23
C MET A 84 20.07 -17.25 45.00
N LYS A 85 20.73 -18.23 44.36
CA LYS A 85 21.11 -19.52 44.97
C LYS A 85 22.51 -19.51 45.64
N TRP A 86 23.10 -18.34 45.86
CA TRP A 86 24.33 -18.15 46.64
C TRP A 86 24.03 -17.42 47.95
#